data_AF-A0A495WBS0-F1
#
_entry.id   AF-A0A495WBS0-F1
#
_cell.length_a   1.000
_cell.length_b   1.000
_cell.length_c   1.000
_cell.angle_alpha   90.00
_cell.angle_beta   90.00
_cell.angle_gamma   90.00
#
_symmetry.space_group_name_H-M   'P 1'
#
loop_
_entity.id
_entity.type
_entity.pdbx_description
1 polymer ?
#
loop_
_entity_poly.entity_id
_entity_poly.type
_entity_poly.pdbx_seq_one_letter_code
_entity_poly.pdbx_strand_id
1 'polypeptide(L)'
;MGKSMGGKSPKLICRTGQEARELRHKFGLNQVDFWGQIEVTQSGGSRYESGRRMPDQVTLLLHLAYGTERQANMLLAHLRQREE
;
A
#
# COMPACT_ATOMS: atom_id res chain seq x y z
N MET A 1 -7.84 -0.08 -34.59
CA MET A 1 -8.75 -0.09 -33.41
C MET A 1 -7.97 -0.60 -32.19
N GLY A 2 -7.46 0.28 -31.34
CA GLY A 2 -6.97 -0.10 -30.00
C GLY A 2 -7.94 0.49 -28.98
N LYS A 3 -8.77 -0.34 -28.34
CA LYS A 3 -9.63 0.15 -27.25
C LYS A 3 -8.72 0.54 -26.09
N SER A 4 -8.67 1.83 -25.77
CA SER A 4 -8.15 2.31 -24.49
C SER A 4 -8.89 1.58 -23.37
N MET A 5 -8.20 0.69 -22.67
CA MET A 5 -8.70 0.05 -21.47
C MET A 5 -8.63 1.09 -20.35
N GLY A 6 -9.57 2.03 -20.33
CA GLY A 6 -9.81 2.97 -19.23
C GLY A 6 -10.33 2.25 -17.97
N GLY A 7 -9.58 1.27 -17.48
CA GLY A 7 -9.85 0.60 -16.21
C GLY A 7 -9.51 1.56 -15.07
N LYS A 8 -10.48 1.84 -14.19
CA LYS A 8 -10.24 2.64 -12.99
C LYS A 8 -9.09 2.04 -12.17
N SER A 9 -8.10 2.84 -11.78
CA SER A 9 -7.00 2.40 -10.91
C SER A 9 -7.55 1.74 -9.64
N PRO A 10 -6.96 0.61 -9.19
CA PRO A 10 -7.40 -0.07 -7.98
C PRO A 10 -7.40 0.84 -6.76
N LYS A 11 -8.47 0.76 -5.95
CA LYS A 11 -8.54 1.52 -4.69
C LYS A 11 -7.57 0.90 -3.67
N LEU A 12 -6.54 1.66 -3.31
CA LEU A 12 -5.56 1.25 -2.29
C LEU A 12 -6.21 1.10 -0.91
N ILE A 13 -5.65 0.21 -0.08
CA ILE A 13 -6.21 -0.15 1.24
C ILE A 13 -5.92 0.91 2.31
N CYS A 14 -4.84 1.66 2.12
CA CYS A 14 -4.50 2.88 2.84
C CYS A 14 -3.80 3.81 1.84
N ARG A 15 -3.66 5.08 2.20
CA ARG A 15 -2.98 6.16 1.47
C ARG A 15 -2.24 7.12 2.40
N THR A 16 -2.59 7.12 3.69
CA THR A 16 -1.96 7.98 4.69
C THR A 16 -1.32 7.15 5.80
N GLY A 17 -0.40 7.77 6.55
CA GLY A 17 0.19 7.12 7.72
C GLY A 17 -0.83 6.88 8.84
N GLN A 18 -1.88 7.71 8.95
CA GLN A 18 -2.97 7.48 9.89
C GLN A 18 -3.76 6.21 9.54
N GLU A 19 -4.14 6.04 8.27
CA GLU A 19 -4.82 4.83 7.80
C GLU A 19 -3.91 3.59 7.95
N ALA A 20 -2.60 3.72 7.72
CA ALA A 20 -1.64 2.65 7.96
C ALA A 20 -1.55 2.27 9.44
N ARG A 21 -1.60 3.25 10.36
CA ARG A 21 -1.69 3.01 11.80
C ARG A 21 -2.96 2.26 12.18
N GLU A 22 -4.10 2.67 11.66
CA GLU A 22 -5.38 1.98 11.88
C GLU A 22 -5.35 0.54 11.36
N LEU A 23 -4.78 0.33 10.16
CA LEU A 23 -4.56 -0.99 9.58
C LEU A 23 -3.66 -1.86 10.48
N ARG A 24 -2.54 -1.31 10.94
CA ARG A 24 -1.62 -1.99 11.86
C ARG A 24 -2.33 -2.44 13.13
N HIS A 25 -3.12 -1.56 13.74
CA HIS A 25 -3.91 -1.88 14.93
C HIS A 25 -4.95 -2.97 14.67
N LYS A 26 -5.60 -2.98 13.49
CA LYS A 26 -6.53 -4.04 13.09
C LYS A 26 -5.86 -5.43 13.01
N PHE A 27 -4.59 -5.48 12.62
CA PHE A 27 -3.80 -6.72 12.61
C PHE A 27 -3.15 -7.06 13.96
N GLY A 28 -3.27 -6.20 14.99
CA GLY A 28 -2.66 -6.42 16.30
C GLY A 28 -1.13 -6.35 16.30
N LEU A 29 -0.52 -5.68 15.31
CA LEU A 29 0.93 -5.63 15.15
C LEU A 29 1.56 -4.39 15.80
N ASN A 30 2.79 -4.54 16.27
CA ASN A 30 3.63 -3.40 16.65
C ASN A 30 4.25 -2.75 15.39
N GLN A 31 4.93 -1.61 15.55
CA GLN A 31 5.51 -0.88 14.42
C GLN A 31 6.67 -1.65 13.75
N VAL A 32 7.48 -2.40 14.50
CA VAL A 32 8.59 -3.17 13.91
C VAL A 32 8.02 -4.23 12.96
N ASP A 33 7.05 -5.01 13.41
CA ASP A 33 6.51 -6.14 12.64
C ASP A 33 5.69 -5.66 11.42
N PHE A 34 4.91 -4.59 11.59
CA PHE A 34 4.09 -4.06 10.51
C PHE A 34 4.91 -3.37 9.41
N TRP A 35 5.82 -2.48 9.80
CA TRP A 35 6.62 -1.75 8.83
C TRP A 35 7.75 -2.62 8.24
N GLY A 36 8.28 -3.56 9.04
CA GLY A 36 9.30 -4.51 8.61
C GLY A 36 8.85 -5.44 7.48
N GLN A 37 7.56 -5.80 7.42
CA GLN A 37 7.00 -6.62 6.33
C GLN A 37 7.21 -6.02 4.94
N ILE A 38 7.34 -4.69 4.84
CA ILE A 38 7.57 -3.97 3.59
C ILE A 38 8.92 -3.26 3.57
N GLU A 39 9.89 -3.77 4.34
CA GLU A 39 11.27 -3.26 4.40
C GLU A 39 11.38 -1.79 4.84
N VAL A 40 10.40 -1.31 5.62
CA VAL A 40 10.42 0.02 6.23
C VAL A 40 10.90 -0.10 7.67
N THR A 41 11.92 0.66 8.05
CA THR A 41 12.39 0.71 9.44
C THR A 41 11.29 1.20 10.39
N GLN A 42 11.30 0.75 11.65
CA GLN A 42 10.34 1.20 12.68
C GLN A 42 10.32 2.74 12.82
N SER A 43 11.49 3.39 12.82
CA SER A 43 11.57 4.87 12.90
C SER A 43 11.00 5.55 11.65
N GLY A 44 11.09 4.93 10.47
CA GLY A 44 10.45 5.39 9.25
C GLY A 44 8.93 5.34 9.38
N GLY A 45 8.42 4.16 9.75
CA GLY A 45 7.01 3.92 9.99
C GLY A 45 6.40 4.87 11.00
N SER A 46 7.06 5.07 12.16
CA SER A 46 6.59 6.01 13.19
C SER A 46 6.44 7.44 12.66
N ARG A 47 7.35 7.91 11.78
CA ARG A 47 7.20 9.25 11.20
C ARG A 47 5.98 9.34 10.30
N TYR A 48 5.69 8.30 9.52
CA TYR A 48 4.49 8.25 8.69
C TYR A 48 3.22 8.28 9.57
N GLU A 49 3.15 7.44 10.60
CA GLU A 49 2.01 7.38 11.53
C GLU A 49 1.77 8.70 12.29
N SER A 50 2.79 9.54 12.42
CA SER A 50 2.73 10.85 13.09
C SER A 50 2.53 12.04 12.13
N GLY A 51 2.23 11.80 10.86
CA GLY A 51 1.80 12.86 9.93
C GLY A 51 2.84 13.24 8.86
N ARG A 52 4.02 12.60 8.82
CA ARG A 52 4.89 12.74 7.64
C ARG A 52 4.19 12.14 6.42
N ARG A 53 4.23 12.85 5.28
CA ARG A 53 3.73 12.30 4.01
C ARG A 53 4.40 10.96 3.71
N MET A 54 3.57 9.94 3.50
CA MET A 54 4.01 8.61 3.09
C MET A 54 4.30 8.60 1.57
N PRO A 55 5.43 8.02 1.12
CA PRO A 55 5.69 7.86 -0.30
C PRO A 55 4.64 6.96 -0.98
N ASP A 56 4.38 7.22 -2.25
CA ASP A 56 3.37 6.45 -3.00
C ASP A 56 3.77 4.97 -3.11
N GLN A 57 5.07 4.69 -3.23
CA GLN A 57 5.63 3.33 -3.27
C GLN A 57 5.33 2.54 -1.99
N VAL A 58 5.44 3.19 -0.82
CA VAL A 58 5.12 2.56 0.47
C VAL A 58 3.63 2.19 0.51
N THR A 59 2.77 3.04 -0.05
CA THR A 59 1.33 2.79 -0.14
C THR A 59 1.01 1.57 -1.02
N LEU A 60 1.71 1.43 -2.15
CA LEU A 60 1.59 0.27 -3.03
C LEU A 60 2.06 -1.01 -2.32
N LEU A 61 3.20 -0.97 -1.63
CA LEU A 61 3.73 -2.12 -0.90
C LEU A 61 2.79 -2.55 0.24
N LEU A 62 2.23 -1.60 1.00
CA LEU A 62 1.22 -1.92 2.01
C LEU A 62 0.01 -2.63 1.38
N HIS A 63 -0.44 -2.18 0.22
CA HIS A 63 -1.55 -2.83 -0.49
C HIS A 63 -1.22 -4.24 -0.95
N LEU A 64 -0.02 -4.47 -1.46
CA LEU A 64 0.45 -5.80 -1.88
C LEU A 64 0.62 -6.75 -0.69
N ALA A 65 1.13 -6.25 0.44
CA ALA A 65 1.46 -7.08 1.61
C ALA A 65 0.25 -7.38 2.52
N TYR A 66 -0.67 -6.43 2.69
CA TYR A 66 -1.79 -6.54 3.65
C TYR A 66 -3.17 -6.57 3.01
N GLY A 67 -3.27 -6.35 1.69
CA GLY A 67 -4.50 -6.53 0.95
C GLY A 67 -4.89 -8.02 0.88
N THR A 68 -6.15 -8.28 0.56
CA THR A 68 -6.55 -9.63 0.16
C THR A 68 -5.82 -10.04 -1.13
N GLU A 69 -5.65 -11.33 -1.37
CA GLU A 69 -5.01 -11.83 -2.59
C GLU A 69 -5.66 -11.24 -3.87
N ARG A 70 -6.99 -11.12 -3.88
CA ARG A 70 -7.72 -10.46 -4.97
C ARG A 70 -7.30 -8.99 -5.14
N GLN A 71 -7.17 -8.24 -4.06
CA GLN A 71 -6.74 -6.83 -4.10
C GLN A 71 -5.30 -6.71 -4.61
N ALA A 72 -4.39 -7.51 -4.07
CA ALA A 72 -2.99 -7.54 -4.50
C ALA A 72 -2.86 -7.89 -6.00
N ASN A 73 -3.58 -8.91 -6.46
CA ASN A 73 -3.58 -9.31 -7.87
C ASN A 73 -4.16 -8.24 -8.80
N MET A 74 -5.21 -7.53 -8.39
CA MET A 74 -5.74 -6.40 -9.16
C MET A 74 -4.71 -5.27 -9.28
N LEU A 75 -4.02 -4.92 -8.20
CA LEU A 75 -2.96 -3.92 -8.24
C LEU A 75 -1.79 -4.36 -9.12
N LEU A 76 -1.32 -5.60 -8.95
CA LEU A 76 -0.23 -6.15 -9.75
C LEU A 76 -0.57 -6.16 -11.24
N ALA A 77 -1.79 -6.56 -11.60
CA ALA A 77 -2.26 -6.53 -12.98
C ALA A 77 -2.24 -5.10 -13.55
N HIS A 78 -2.70 -4.12 -12.76
CA HIS A 78 -2.65 -2.71 -13.16
C HIS A 78 -1.22 -2.20 -13.34
N LEU A 79 -0.30 -2.49 -12.42
CA LEU A 79 1.11 -2.08 -12.51
C LEU A 79 1.85 -2.70 -13.71
N ARG A 80 1.41 -3.87 -14.18
CA ARG A 80 1.98 -4.56 -15.35
C ARG A 80 1.43 -4.06 -16.68
N GLN A 81 0.33 -3.30 -16.68
CA GLN A 81 -0.14 -2.60 -17.87
C GLN A 81 0.88 -1.48 -18.14
N ARG A 82 1.85 -1.75 -19.02
CA ARG A 82 2.65 -0.66 -19.59
C ARG A 82 1.69 0.22 -20.40
N GLU A 83 1.74 1.53 -20.15
CA GLU A 83 1.34 2.47 -21.18
C GLU A 83 2.41 2.35 -22.28
N GLU A 84 2.04 1.70 -23.38
CA GLU A 84 2.75 1.81 -24.65
C GLU A 84 2.38 3.10 -25.36
#